data_AF-A0A946BRV6-F1
#
_entry.id   AF-A0A946BRV6-F1
#
_cell.length_a   1.000
_cell.length_b   1.000
_cell.length_c   1.000
_cell.angle_alpha   90.00
_cell.angle_beta   90.00
_cell.angle_gamma   90.00
#
_symmetry.space_group_name_H-M   'P 1'
#
loop_
_entity.id
_entity.type
_entity.pdbx_description
1 polymer ?
#
loop_
_entity_poly.entity_id
_entity_poly.type
_entity_poly.pdbx_seq_one_letter_code
_entity_poly.pdbx_strand_id
1 'polypeptide(L)'
;MIFGGPYSNLQATQAVLLESVKRVSNPVCTGDLVAYCAWPTETVAAFSSANFEVIAGNCEVQLAARANSCGCGFTSDSVCNALSIDWFGFASSSIKIFERKWMASLPDVISFAHSGANYGVIHGGASDVARFFGHLQSLRFWKGIGLRLKPLLVKWIIFYPDIVVFPLLDC
;
A
#
# COMPACT_ATOMS: atom_id res chain seq x y z
N MET A 1 -7.37 -12.43 1.09
CA MET A 1 -7.88 -11.11 1.54
C MET A 1 -6.80 -10.09 1.24
N ILE A 2 -7.17 -8.96 0.65
CA ILE A 2 -6.25 -7.85 0.32
C ILE A 2 -6.91 -6.58 0.87
N PHE A 3 -6.14 -5.76 1.58
CA PHE A 3 -6.62 -4.51 2.20
C PHE A 3 -5.44 -3.52 2.33
N GLY A 4 -5.70 -2.29 2.75
CA GLY A 4 -4.70 -1.23 2.84
C GLY A 4 -5.13 -0.10 3.76
N GLY A 5 -4.25 0.86 3.96
CA GLY A 5 -4.52 2.06 4.76
C GLY A 5 -4.97 1.78 6.20
N PRO A 6 -4.23 0.98 7.01
CA PRO A 6 -4.48 0.94 8.45
C PRO A 6 -4.32 2.32 9.11
N TYR A 7 -3.47 3.18 8.55
CA TYR A 7 -3.46 4.61 8.86
C TYR A 7 -3.31 4.97 10.35
N SER A 8 -2.47 4.23 11.08
CA SER A 8 -2.25 4.33 12.54
C SER A 8 -3.47 3.96 13.39
N ASN A 9 -4.48 3.30 12.80
CA ASN A 9 -5.70 2.87 13.46
C ASN A 9 -5.50 1.47 14.03
N LEU A 10 -4.95 1.40 15.24
CA LEU A 10 -4.65 0.14 15.91
C LEU A 10 -5.90 -0.72 16.12
N GLN A 11 -7.03 -0.11 16.47
CA GLN A 11 -8.27 -0.84 16.76
C GLN A 11 -8.83 -1.50 15.50
N ALA A 12 -8.89 -0.77 14.39
CA ALA A 12 -9.31 -1.33 13.10
C ALA A 12 -8.33 -2.40 12.63
N THR A 13 -7.03 -2.16 12.81
CA THR A 13 -5.98 -3.15 12.51
C THR A 13 -6.22 -4.44 13.27
N GLN A 14 -6.32 -4.39 14.60
CA GLN A 14 -6.55 -5.55 15.45
C GLN A 14 -7.83 -6.31 15.05
N ALA A 15 -8.91 -5.61 14.74
CA ALA A 15 -10.15 -6.24 14.28
C ALA A 15 -9.96 -7.00 12.96
N VAL A 16 -9.27 -6.41 11.97
CA VAL A 16 -8.96 -7.06 10.70
C VAL A 16 -8.00 -8.23 10.88
N LEU A 17 -6.96 -8.07 11.72
CA LEU A 17 -6.01 -9.13 12.04
C LEU A 17 -6.73 -10.35 12.65
N LEU A 18 -7.66 -10.12 13.59
CA LEU A 18 -8.44 -11.18 14.23
C LEU A 18 -9.41 -11.89 13.29
N GLU A 19 -10.00 -11.18 12.33
CA GLU A 19 -10.90 -11.80 11.36
C GLU A 19 -10.16 -12.50 10.22
N SER A 20 -8.98 -12.03 9.83
CA SER A 20 -8.22 -12.63 8.73
C SER A 20 -7.76 -14.04 9.07
N VAL A 21 -7.25 -14.26 10.28
CA VAL A 21 -6.61 -15.52 10.72
C VAL A 21 -7.61 -16.67 10.73
N LYS A 22 -8.91 -16.37 10.77
CA LYS A 22 -10.00 -17.35 10.69
C LYS A 22 -10.35 -17.75 9.26
N ARG A 23 -9.93 -16.99 8.25
CA ARG A 23 -10.49 -17.04 6.89
C ARG A 23 -9.45 -17.20 5.78
N VAL A 24 -8.23 -16.73 6.00
CA VAL A 24 -7.18 -16.67 4.97
C VAL A 24 -5.82 -16.96 5.59
N SER A 25 -5.01 -17.79 4.92
CA SER A 25 -3.66 -18.13 5.38
C SER A 25 -2.66 -16.99 5.21
N ASN A 26 -2.68 -16.31 4.06
CA ASN A 26 -1.72 -15.25 3.70
C ASN A 26 -2.47 -13.97 3.26
N PRO A 27 -3.02 -13.20 4.21
CA PRO A 27 -3.59 -11.88 3.92
C PRO A 27 -2.50 -10.88 3.52
N VAL A 28 -2.81 -10.02 2.54
CA VAL A 28 -1.90 -8.98 2.05
C VAL A 28 -2.40 -7.60 2.48
N CYS A 29 -1.55 -6.83 3.15
CA CYS A 29 -1.72 -5.40 3.38
C CYS A 29 -0.93 -4.63 2.33
N THR A 30 -1.57 -3.63 1.71
CA THR A 30 -1.01 -2.81 0.63
C THR A 30 -0.23 -1.60 1.15
N GLY A 31 0.19 -1.64 2.42
CA GLY A 31 0.96 -0.56 3.04
C GLY A 31 0.09 0.55 3.61
N ASP A 32 0.74 1.69 3.84
CA ASP A 32 0.17 2.85 4.49
C ASP A 32 -0.35 2.52 5.91
N LEU A 33 0.50 1.80 6.64
CA LEU A 33 0.22 1.37 8.01
C LEU A 33 0.10 2.55 8.96
N VAL A 34 0.83 3.62 8.65
CA VAL A 34 0.95 4.79 9.48
C VAL A 34 0.37 5.99 8.75
N ALA A 35 -0.67 6.57 9.33
CA ALA A 35 -1.17 7.85 8.89
C ALA A 35 -1.88 8.66 10.00
N TYR A 36 -3.12 9.06 9.72
CA TYR A 36 -3.87 10.10 10.42
C TYR A 36 -4.28 9.75 11.86
N CYS A 37 -4.30 8.47 12.25
CA CYS A 37 -4.74 8.04 13.58
C CYS A 37 -3.61 8.02 14.63
N ALA A 38 -3.96 7.72 15.88
CA ALA A 38 -3.14 8.06 17.04
C ALA A 38 -2.03 7.04 17.40
N TRP A 39 -2.02 5.84 16.82
CA TRP A 39 -1.12 4.74 17.25
C TRP A 39 -0.19 4.25 16.13
N PRO A 40 0.75 5.08 15.64
CA PRO A 40 1.60 4.72 14.52
C PRO A 40 2.50 3.52 14.86
N THR A 41 3.18 3.58 15.99
CA THR A 41 4.17 2.57 16.40
C THR A 41 3.52 1.23 16.73
N GLU A 42 2.41 1.25 17.45
CA GLU A 42 1.67 0.05 17.82
C GLU A 42 1.00 -0.60 16.61
N THR A 43 0.52 0.20 15.65
CA THR A 43 -0.02 -0.33 14.39
C THR A 43 1.06 -1.06 13.60
N VAL A 44 2.25 -0.48 13.45
CA VAL A 44 3.39 -1.15 12.81
C VAL A 44 3.80 -2.42 13.55
N ALA A 45 3.89 -2.34 14.89
CA ALA A 45 4.24 -3.48 15.72
C ALA A 45 3.27 -4.65 15.52
N ALA A 46 1.96 -4.37 15.43
CA ALA A 46 0.94 -5.38 15.19
C ALA A 46 1.19 -6.17 13.88
N PHE A 47 1.59 -5.48 12.81
CA PHE A 47 1.95 -6.15 11.54
C PHE A 47 3.29 -6.89 11.60
N SER A 48 4.32 -6.29 12.20
CA SER A 48 5.65 -6.91 12.28
C SER A 48 5.67 -8.25 13.04
N SER A 49 4.66 -8.48 13.89
CA SER A 49 4.48 -9.72 14.67
C SER A 49 3.46 -10.70 14.09
N ALA A 50 2.68 -10.30 13.08
CA ALA A 50 1.59 -11.08 12.54
C ALA A 50 1.98 -11.84 11.26
N ASN A 51 1.30 -12.95 10.97
CA ASN A 51 1.47 -13.69 9.71
C ASN A 51 0.76 -12.98 8.55
N PHE A 52 1.27 -11.81 8.17
CA PHE A 52 0.75 -10.95 7.12
C PHE A 52 1.86 -10.56 6.16
N GLU A 53 1.50 -10.56 4.89
CA GLU A 53 2.31 -9.97 3.84
C GLU A 53 2.01 -8.48 3.76
N VAL A 54 3.04 -7.64 3.70
CA VAL A 54 2.88 -6.17 3.65
C VAL A 54 3.72 -5.61 2.51
N ILE A 55 3.11 -4.80 1.65
CA ILE A 55 3.80 -4.01 0.61
C ILE A 55 4.15 -2.63 1.19
N ALA A 56 5.27 -2.06 0.79
CA ALA A 56 5.62 -0.69 1.14
C ALA A 56 4.65 0.31 0.47
N GLY A 57 3.91 1.06 1.28
CA GLY A 57 3.19 2.25 0.85
C GLY A 57 4.11 3.48 0.81
N ASN A 58 3.59 4.62 0.37
CA ASN A 58 4.39 5.84 0.34
C ASN A 58 4.85 6.24 1.76
N CYS A 59 4.01 6.02 2.78
CA CYS A 59 4.41 6.31 4.16
C CYS A 59 5.60 5.45 4.60
N GLU A 60 5.61 4.15 4.32
CA GLU A 60 6.72 3.26 4.68
C GLU A 60 8.02 3.66 3.97
N VAL A 61 7.96 3.95 2.67
CA VAL A 61 9.11 4.40 1.87
C VAL A 61 9.73 5.67 2.48
N GLN A 62 8.89 6.67 2.77
CA GLN A 62 9.36 7.96 3.28
C GLN A 62 9.84 7.88 4.73
N LEU A 63 9.19 7.10 5.59
CA LEU A 63 9.62 6.86 6.96
C LEU A 63 10.94 6.07 7.00
N ALA A 64 11.12 5.06 6.15
CA ALA A 64 12.38 4.36 6.01
C ALA A 64 13.53 5.31 5.62
N ALA A 65 13.27 6.22 4.69
CA ALA A 65 14.23 7.21 4.20
C ALA A 65 14.46 8.40 5.15
N ARG A 66 13.68 8.52 6.23
CA ARG A 66 13.65 9.72 7.11
C ARG A 66 13.37 11.02 6.33
N ALA A 67 12.48 10.94 5.35
CA ALA A 67 12.03 12.12 4.64
C ALA A 67 11.22 13.07 5.56
N ASN A 68 11.00 14.29 5.08
CA ASN A 68 10.25 15.32 5.82
C ASN A 68 8.75 15.33 5.48
N SER A 69 8.29 14.53 4.52
CA SER A 69 6.89 14.45 4.11
C SER A 69 6.52 13.04 3.64
N CYS A 70 5.23 12.72 3.66
CA CYS A 70 4.71 11.43 3.22
C CYS A 70 4.76 11.23 1.69
N GLY A 71 4.99 12.30 0.92
CA GLY A 71 4.96 12.22 -0.54
C GLY A 71 3.59 11.85 -1.13
N CYS A 72 2.50 12.08 -0.40
CA CYS A 72 1.14 11.62 -0.71
C CYS A 72 0.50 12.20 -1.99
N GLY A 73 1.24 12.86 -2.88
CA GLY A 73 0.72 13.33 -4.17
C GLY A 73 -0.35 14.44 -4.12
N PHE A 74 -0.62 15.04 -2.96
CA PHE A 74 -1.56 16.16 -2.82
C PHE A 74 -1.02 17.44 -3.50
N THR A 75 -1.93 18.25 -4.03
CA THR A 75 -1.58 19.60 -4.51
C THR A 75 -1.00 20.44 -3.37
N SER A 76 0.12 21.13 -3.60
CA SER A 76 0.88 21.87 -2.58
C SER A 76 0.01 22.82 -1.74
N ASP A 77 -0.96 23.47 -2.38
CA ASP A 77 -1.78 24.52 -1.77
C ASP A 77 -3.06 23.97 -1.13
N SER A 78 -3.24 22.66 -1.13
CA SER A 78 -4.42 22.02 -0.56
C SER A 78 -4.33 21.91 0.97
N VAL A 79 -5.49 21.97 1.63
CA VAL A 79 -5.62 21.66 3.06
C VAL A 79 -5.12 20.25 3.36
N CYS A 80 -5.41 19.30 2.46
CA CYS A 80 -4.91 17.93 2.57
C CYS A 80 -3.38 17.89 2.63
N ASN A 81 -2.67 18.63 1.77
CA ASN A 81 -1.21 18.69 1.81
C ASN A 81 -0.68 19.29 3.12
N ALA A 82 -1.28 20.39 3.59
CA ALA A 82 -0.86 21.04 4.82
C ALA A 82 -1.06 20.14 6.04
N LEU A 83 -2.27 19.61 6.22
CA LEU A 83 -2.54 18.57 7.22
C LEU A 83 -1.63 17.38 7.01
N SER A 84 -1.23 17.13 5.75
CA SER A 84 -0.37 16.01 5.41
C SER A 84 1.11 16.17 5.85
N ILE A 85 1.50 17.32 6.36
CA ILE A 85 2.85 17.51 6.88
C ILE A 85 2.84 17.23 8.39
N ASP A 86 1.82 17.70 9.08
CA ASP A 86 1.72 17.63 10.55
C ASP A 86 1.57 16.20 11.08
N TRP A 87 0.60 15.42 10.55
CA TRP A 87 0.44 14.00 10.88
C TRP A 87 1.70 13.17 10.57
N PHE A 88 2.37 13.43 9.44
CA PHE A 88 3.58 12.69 9.07
C PHE A 88 4.74 13.04 10.01
N GLY A 89 4.84 14.30 10.42
CA GLY A 89 5.77 14.74 11.46
C GLY A 89 5.54 14.00 12.79
N PHE A 90 4.29 13.94 13.25
CA PHE A 90 3.90 13.19 14.45
C PHE A 90 4.26 11.70 14.33
N ALA A 91 3.85 11.05 13.24
CA ALA A 91 4.16 9.67 12.94
C ALA A 91 5.68 9.41 12.95
N SER A 92 6.44 10.22 12.20
CA SER A 92 7.90 10.12 12.11
C SER A 92 8.55 10.26 13.50
N SER A 93 8.08 11.19 14.34
CA SER A 93 8.60 11.33 15.70
C SER A 93 8.35 10.09 16.59
N SER A 94 7.30 9.32 16.31
CA SER A 94 6.87 8.18 17.11
C SER A 94 7.55 6.87 16.68
N ILE A 95 7.79 6.72 15.37
CA ILE A 95 8.36 5.52 14.74
C ILE A 95 9.86 5.42 15.05
N LYS A 96 10.27 4.31 15.69
CA LYS A 96 11.65 4.10 16.14
C LYS A 96 12.49 3.44 15.03
N ILE A 97 13.76 3.23 15.37
CA ILE A 97 14.77 2.76 14.41
C ILE A 97 14.48 1.35 13.87
N PHE A 98 13.87 0.48 14.67
CA PHE A 98 13.62 -0.90 14.26
C PHE A 98 12.46 -0.97 13.26
N GLU A 99 11.40 -0.19 13.49
CA GLU A 99 10.25 -0.07 12.61
C GLU A 99 10.69 0.51 11.26
N ARG A 100 11.54 1.55 11.25
CA ARG A 100 12.08 2.11 10.00
C ARG A 100 12.89 1.08 9.21
N LYS A 101 13.71 0.27 9.89
CA LYS A 101 14.47 -0.81 9.24
C LYS A 101 13.54 -1.89 8.68
N TRP A 102 12.48 -2.23 9.41
CA TRP A 102 11.48 -3.18 8.95
C TRP A 102 10.71 -2.63 7.74
N MET A 103 10.27 -1.37 7.78
CA MET A 103 9.64 -0.68 6.64
C MET A 103 10.54 -0.68 5.41
N ALA A 104 11.86 -0.46 5.58
CA ALA A 104 12.84 -0.51 4.50
C ALA A 104 13.03 -1.90 3.89
N SER A 105 12.59 -2.97 4.57
CA SER A 105 12.67 -4.34 4.09
C SER A 105 11.40 -4.82 3.39
N LEU A 106 10.33 -4.01 3.41
CA LEU A 106 9.07 -4.38 2.77
C LEU A 106 9.22 -4.40 1.24
N PRO A 107 8.61 -5.37 0.55
CA PRO A 107 8.62 -5.42 -0.91
C PRO A 107 7.76 -4.32 -1.53
N ASP A 108 8.13 -3.91 -2.75
CA ASP A 108 7.31 -3.00 -3.57
C ASP A 108 6.12 -3.74 -4.23
N VAL A 109 6.26 -5.05 -4.46
CA VAL A 109 5.28 -5.89 -5.16
C VAL A 109 5.18 -7.25 -4.48
N ILE A 110 3.96 -7.73 -4.29
CA ILE A 110 3.71 -9.13 -3.88
C ILE A 110 2.96 -9.84 -4.99
N SER A 111 3.39 -11.07 -5.30
CA SER A 111 2.80 -11.89 -6.35
C SER A 111 2.20 -13.17 -5.79
N PHE A 112 1.04 -13.59 -6.31
CA PHE A 112 0.41 -14.85 -5.91
C PHE A 112 -0.40 -15.47 -7.06
N ALA A 113 -0.57 -16.80 -7.02
CA ALA A 113 -1.44 -17.51 -7.94
C ALA A 113 -2.82 -17.75 -7.30
N HIS A 114 -3.89 -17.52 -8.06
CA HIS A 114 -5.26 -17.81 -7.63
C HIS A 114 -6.14 -18.15 -8.82
N SER A 115 -6.95 -19.20 -8.72
CA SER A 115 -7.91 -19.61 -9.77
C SER A 115 -7.30 -19.73 -11.18
N GLY A 116 -6.05 -20.23 -11.27
CA GLY A 116 -5.36 -20.43 -12.55
C GLY A 116 -4.76 -19.16 -13.18
N ALA A 117 -4.70 -18.05 -12.45
CA ALA A 117 -4.05 -16.82 -12.89
C ALA A 117 -3.02 -16.34 -11.85
N ASN A 118 -1.97 -15.68 -12.32
CA ASN A 118 -0.98 -15.00 -11.48
C ASN A 118 -1.42 -13.55 -11.28
N TYR A 119 -1.23 -13.02 -10.08
CA TYR A 119 -1.60 -11.66 -9.69
C TYR A 119 -0.41 -10.94 -9.07
N GLY A 120 -0.28 -9.66 -9.40
CA GLY A 120 0.60 -8.72 -8.72
C GLY A 120 -0.22 -7.72 -7.91
N VAL A 121 0.29 -7.37 -6.72
CA VAL A 121 -0.28 -6.36 -5.84
C VAL A 121 0.75 -5.27 -5.62
N ILE A 122 0.33 -4.02 -5.79
CA ILE A 122 1.11 -2.81 -5.51
C ILE A 122 0.25 -1.83 -4.71
N HIS A 123 0.92 -0.89 -4.03
CA HIS A 123 0.26 0.18 -3.28
C HIS A 123 -0.43 1.18 -4.23
N GLY A 124 0.32 2.09 -4.85
CA GLY A 124 -0.20 2.98 -5.89
C GLY A 124 0.13 2.49 -7.29
N GLY A 125 0.91 3.28 -8.04
CA GLY A 125 1.30 2.97 -9.42
C GLY A 125 2.66 2.29 -9.53
N ALA A 126 2.84 1.48 -10.57
CA ALA A 126 4.10 0.76 -10.81
C ALA A 126 5.33 1.67 -11.05
N SER A 127 5.11 2.93 -11.41
CA SER A 127 6.16 3.94 -11.62
C SER A 127 6.14 5.05 -10.56
N ASP A 128 5.11 5.07 -9.70
CA ASP A 128 4.91 6.10 -8.69
C ASP A 128 4.03 5.53 -7.58
N VAL A 129 4.66 5.29 -6.42
CA VAL A 129 4.03 4.66 -5.26
C VAL A 129 2.84 5.49 -4.75
N ALA A 130 2.85 6.82 -4.87
CA ALA A 130 1.78 7.68 -4.38
C ALA A 130 0.71 8.01 -5.44
N ARG A 131 0.72 7.30 -6.57
CA ARG A 131 -0.20 7.58 -7.68
C ARG A 131 -1.63 7.19 -7.33
N PHE A 132 -2.50 8.19 -7.27
CA PHE A 132 -3.95 7.98 -7.27
C PHE A 132 -4.48 7.57 -8.64
N PHE A 133 -5.32 6.54 -8.67
CA PHE A 133 -6.13 6.20 -9.82
C PHE A 133 -7.53 6.77 -9.62
N GLY A 134 -7.85 7.87 -10.32
CA GLY A 134 -9.20 8.43 -10.32
C GLY A 134 -10.24 7.46 -10.87
N HIS A 135 -11.53 7.75 -10.60
CA HIS A 135 -12.68 6.84 -10.77
C HIS A 135 -12.86 6.18 -12.16
N LEU A 136 -12.17 6.64 -13.22
CA LEU A 136 -12.23 6.11 -14.58
C LEU A 136 -10.90 6.34 -15.34
N GLN A 137 -9.79 5.75 -14.89
CA GLN A 137 -8.66 5.50 -15.81
C GLN A 137 -8.72 4.07 -16.32
N SER A 138 -9.59 3.83 -17.30
CA SER A 138 -9.51 2.63 -18.12
C SER A 138 -8.21 2.64 -18.95
N LEU A 139 -7.33 1.69 -18.66
CA LEU A 139 -6.44 0.99 -19.61
C LEU A 139 -5.52 1.82 -20.53
N ARG A 140 -5.26 3.11 -20.30
CA ARG A 140 -4.31 3.88 -21.15
C ARG A 140 -2.84 3.73 -20.77
N PHE A 141 -2.52 3.02 -19.68
CA PHE A 141 -1.15 2.98 -19.13
C PHE A 141 -0.13 2.14 -19.91
N TRP A 142 -0.57 1.32 -20.87
CA TRP A 142 0.28 0.27 -21.46
C TRP A 142 0.75 0.52 -22.90
N LYS A 143 0.73 1.77 -23.40
CA LYS A 143 1.38 2.10 -24.69
C LYS A 143 2.91 2.31 -24.59
N GLY A 144 3.49 2.38 -23.39
CA GLY A 144 4.90 2.71 -23.19
C GLY A 144 5.88 1.54 -23.07
N ILE A 145 5.40 0.29 -22.90
CA ILE A 145 6.26 -0.87 -22.54
C ILE A 145 6.51 -1.80 -23.75
N GLY A 146 6.08 -1.46 -24.97
CA GLY A 146 6.36 -2.28 -26.17
C GLY A 146 5.69 -3.67 -26.20
N LEU A 147 5.00 -4.07 -25.14
CA LEU A 147 4.18 -5.27 -25.09
C LEU A 147 2.83 -5.02 -25.79
N ARG A 148 2.67 -5.59 -26.98
CA ARG A 148 1.40 -5.64 -27.74
C ARG A 148 0.42 -6.57 -27.02
N LEU A 149 -0.28 -6.06 -26.01
CA LEU A 149 -1.39 -6.80 -25.39
C LEU A 149 -2.66 -6.62 -26.21
N LYS A 150 -3.25 -7.74 -26.64
CA LYS A 150 -4.56 -7.73 -27.28
C LYS A 150 -5.58 -7.23 -26.23
N PRO A 151 -6.50 -6.31 -26.59
CA PRO A 151 -7.40 -5.61 -25.66
C PRO A 151 -8.44 -6.51 -24.94
N LEU A 152 -8.33 -7.84 -25.06
CA LEU A 152 -9.29 -8.83 -24.55
C LEU A 152 -8.87 -9.52 -23.25
N LEU A 153 -7.66 -9.28 -22.72
CA LEU A 153 -7.08 -10.09 -21.62
C LEU A 153 -6.94 -9.42 -20.24
N VAL A 154 -7.35 -8.16 -20.06
CA VAL A 154 -7.37 -7.54 -18.73
C VAL A 154 -8.82 -7.48 -18.26
N LYS A 155 -9.29 -8.59 -17.70
CA LYS A 155 -10.73 -8.74 -17.35
C LYS A 155 -11.10 -8.09 -16.01
N TRP A 156 -10.14 -7.91 -15.08
CA TRP A 156 -10.40 -7.32 -13.76
C TRP A 156 -9.15 -6.61 -13.21
N ILE A 157 -9.21 -5.28 -13.08
CA ILE A 157 -8.38 -4.52 -12.14
C ILE A 157 -9.36 -4.08 -11.06
N ILE A 158 -9.20 -4.61 -9.84
CA ILE A 158 -10.00 -4.10 -8.72
C ILE A 158 -9.28 -2.85 -8.23
N PHE A 159 -9.84 -1.69 -8.52
CA PHE A 159 -9.49 -0.43 -7.87
C PHE A 159 -10.28 -0.35 -6.57
N TYR A 160 -9.64 -0.66 -5.45
CA TYR A 160 -9.96 0.08 -4.22
C TYR A 160 -9.14 1.37 -4.26
N PRO A 161 -9.55 2.46 -3.58
CA PRO A 161 -8.95 3.78 -3.75
C PRO A 161 -7.40 3.81 -3.70
N ASP A 162 -6.76 2.82 -3.06
CA ASP A 162 -5.30 2.71 -2.93
C ASP A 162 -4.79 1.27 -3.15
N ILE A 163 -5.49 0.44 -3.96
CA ILE A 163 -5.08 -0.94 -4.24
C ILE A 163 -5.17 -1.21 -5.73
N VAL A 164 -4.06 -1.61 -6.35
CA VAL A 164 -4.05 -2.15 -7.71
C VAL A 164 -3.68 -3.62 -7.67
N VAL A 165 -4.67 -4.46 -7.97
CA VAL A 165 -4.44 -5.88 -8.27
C VAL A 165 -4.53 -6.06 -9.78
N PHE A 166 -3.49 -6.64 -10.38
CA PHE A 166 -3.43 -6.88 -11.81
C PHE A 166 -2.99 -8.31 -12.12
N PRO A 167 -3.50 -8.92 -13.21
CA PRO A 167 -2.99 -10.21 -13.66
C PRO A 167 -1.55 -10.06 -14.17
N LEU A 168 -0.65 -10.92 -13.70
CA LEU A 168 0.65 -11.14 -14.31
C LEU A 168 0.44 -12.06 -15.51
N LEU A 169 0.92 -11.62 -16.67
CA LEU A 169 0.94 -12.47 -17.86
C LEU A 169 2.17 -13.36 -17.77
N ASP A 170 1.95 -14.67 -17.93
CA ASP A 170 3.05 -15.61 -18.08
C ASP A 170 3.82 -15.25 -19.37
N CYS A 171 5.10 -14.92 -19.21
CA CYS A 171 6.04 -14.72 -20.31
C CYS A 171 6.31 -16.03 -21.03
#